data_AF-A0A2V8W6F8-F1
#
_entry.id   AF-A0A2V8W6F8-F1
#
_cell.length_a   1.000
_cell.length_b   1.000
_cell.length_c   1.000
_cell.angle_alpha   90.00
_cell.angle_beta   90.00
_cell.angle_gamma   90.00
#
_symmetry.space_group_name_H-M   'P 1'
#
loop_
_entity.id
_entity.type
_entity.pdbx_description
1 polymer ?
#
loop_
_entity_poly.entity_id
_entity_poly.type
_entity_poly.pdbx_seq_one_letter_code
_entity_poly.pdbx_strand_id
1 'polypeptide(L)' 'MKSPPKQPKAVTIQARVEESVKTQLELYAEFIDASPSYVITEALKLLFRKDDDFRRWADQHANNHDTGKAKGDILAKTV' A
#
# COMPACT_ATOMS: atom_id res chain seq x y z
N MET A 1 -22.91 22.94 7.69
CA MET A 1 -22.20 21.84 8.38
C MET A 1 -21.03 21.41 7.50
N LYS A 2 -19.79 21.41 8.00
CA LYS A 2 -18.63 20.95 7.23
C LYS A 2 -18.59 19.42 7.27
N SER A 3 -18.46 18.78 6.12
CA SER A 3 -18.40 17.33 6.01
C SER A 3 -17.18 16.77 6.76
N PRO A 4 -17.27 15.58 7.39
CA PRO A 4 -16.12 14.94 8.02
C PRO A 4 -14.99 14.71 6.98
N PRO A 5 -13.72 14.86 7.38
CA PRO A 5 -12.60 14.55 6.50
C PRO A 5 -12.69 13.10 6.01
N LYS A 6 -12.49 12.88 4.70
CA LYS A 6 -12.47 11.55 4.11
C LYS A 6 -11.42 10.70 4.82
N GLN A 7 -11.86 9.69 5.56
CA GLN A 7 -10.96 8.72 6.13
C GLN A 7 -10.11 8.08 5.01
N PRO A 8 -8.82 7.84 5.25
CA PRO A 8 -7.99 7.07 4.32
C PRO A 8 -8.67 5.76 3.98
N LYS A 9 -8.66 5.37 2.70
CA LYS A 9 -9.24 4.09 2.27
C LYS A 9 -8.38 2.96 2.84
N ALA A 10 -8.87 2.31 3.90
CA ALA A 10 -8.27 1.10 4.41
C ALA A 10 -8.53 -0.05 3.44
N VAL A 11 -7.50 -0.86 3.17
CA VAL A 11 -7.57 -2.06 2.33
C VAL A 11 -7.06 -3.23 3.17
N THR A 12 -7.76 -4.36 3.11
CA THR A 12 -7.37 -5.57 3.83
C THR A 12 -6.47 -6.44 2.96
N ILE A 13 -5.33 -6.87 3.52
CA ILE A 13 -4.42 -7.85 2.93
C ILE A 13 -4.49 -9.11 3.78
N GLN A 14 -4.73 -10.27 3.15
CA GLN A 14 -4.64 -11.58 3.79
C GLN A 14 -3.35 -12.27 3.34
N ALA A 15 -2.52 -12.66 4.29
CA ALA A 15 -1.26 -13.37 4.03
C ALA A 15 -1.07 -14.50 5.04
N ARG A 16 -0.45 -15.60 4.61
CA ARG A 16 -0.01 -16.68 5.49
C ARG A 16 1.43 -16.41 5.90
N VAL A 17 1.72 -16.51 7.20
CA VAL A 17 3.06 -16.33 7.77
C VAL A 17 3.37 -17.51 8.69
N GLU A 18 4.65 -17.72 8.97
CA GLU A 18 5.08 -18.66 10.00
C GLU A 18 4.55 -18.24 11.37
N GLU A 19 4.26 -19.23 12.22
CA GLU A 19 3.76 -18.98 13.58
C GLU A 19 4.77 -18.17 14.40
N SER A 20 6.06 -18.47 14.27
CA SER A 20 7.17 -17.73 14.90
C SER A 20 7.12 -16.24 14.58
N VAL A 21 6.88 -15.88 13.31
CA VAL A 21 6.76 -14.49 12.85
C VAL A 21 5.54 -13.82 13.46
N LYS A 22 4.40 -14.52 13.54
CA LYS A 22 3.19 -13.99 14.21
C LYS A 22 3.46 -13.69 15.69
N THR A 23 4.10 -14.61 16.41
CA THR A 23 4.41 -14.42 17.84
C THR A 23 5.33 -13.22 18.05
N GLN A 24 6.38 -13.08 17.22
CA GLN A 24 7.27 -11.92 17.31
C GLN A 24 6.57 -10.60 16.97
N LEU A 25 5.68 -10.61 15.98
CA LEU A 25 4.89 -9.43 15.63
C LEU A 25 4.01 -8.97 16.81
N GLU A 26 3.36 -9.92 17.51
CA GLU A 26 2.51 -9.61 18.67
C GLU A 26 3.34 -9.02 19.83
N LEU A 27 4.48 -9.64 20.17
CA LEU A 27 5.39 -9.12 21.20
C LEU A 27 5.94 -7.74 20.85
N TYR A 28 6.30 -7.51 19.59
CA TYR A 28 6.83 -6.22 19.16
C TYR A 28 5.76 -5.14 19.20
N ALA A 29 4.53 -5.46 18.79
CA ALA A 29 3.40 -4.55 18.86
C ALA A 29 3.11 -4.13 20.32
N GLU A 30 3.13 -5.09 21.26
CA GLU A 30 3.01 -4.82 22.70
C GLU A 30 4.15 -3.94 23.21
N PHE A 31 5.41 -4.24 22.85
CA PHE A 31 6.58 -3.49 23.28
C PHE A 31 6.52 -2.00 22.91
N ILE A 32 5.94 -1.66 21.76
CA ILE A 32 5.83 -0.26 21.29
C ILE A 32 4.47 0.38 21.54
N ASP A 33 3.58 -0.28 22.29
CA ASP A 33 2.20 0.13 22.53
C ASP A 33 1.43 0.45 21.23
N ALA A 34 1.47 -0.48 20.29
CA ALA A 34 0.80 -0.37 19.00
C ALA A 34 0.03 -1.64 18.61
N SER A 35 -0.71 -1.57 17.51
CA SER A 35 -1.38 -2.75 16.94
C SER A 35 -0.47 -3.52 15.98
N PRO A 36 -0.67 -4.84 15.81
CA PRO A 36 0.02 -5.62 14.78
C PRO A 36 -0.15 -5.04 13.36
N SER A 37 -1.35 -4.52 13.04
CA SER A 37 -1.62 -3.87 11.75
C SER A 37 -0.78 -2.61 11.54
N TYR A 38 -0.55 -1.83 12.59
CA TYR A 38 0.34 -0.67 12.54
C TYR A 38 1.78 -1.10 12.24
N VAL A 39 2.29 -2.10 12.98
CA VAL A 39 3.65 -2.63 12.78
C VAL A 39 3.83 -3.15 11.36
N ILE A 40 2.89 -3.95 10.85
CA ILE A 40 2.94 -4.46 9.47
C ILE A 40 3.02 -3.29 8.48
N THR A 41 2.16 -2.29 8.66
CA THR A 41 2.09 -1.12 7.76
C THR A 41 3.41 -0.34 7.76
N GLU A 42 3.97 -0.05 8.93
CA GLU A 42 5.22 0.70 9.06
C GLU A 42 6.42 -0.11 8.57
N ALA A 43 6.46 -1.42 8.82
CA ALA A 43 7.50 -2.31 8.29
C ALA A 43 7.49 -2.35 6.76
N LEU A 44 6.31 -2.47 6.13
CA LEU A 44 6.18 -2.44 4.67
C LEU A 44 6.61 -1.09 4.10
N LYS A 45 6.15 0.03 4.68
CA LYS A 45 6.59 1.38 4.27
C LYS A 45 8.11 1.53 4.38
N LEU A 46 8.69 1.04 5.47
CA LEU A 46 10.13 1.11 5.70
C LEU A 46 10.90 0.28 4.66
N LEU A 47 10.42 -0.93 4.34
CA LEU A 47 10.99 -1.81 3.33
C LEU A 47 10.96 -1.14 1.94
N PHE A 48 9.79 -0.70 1.49
CA PHE A 48 9.62 -0.05 0.18
C PHE A 48 10.46 1.23 0.05
N ARG A 49 10.59 1.99 1.15
CA ARG A 49 11.42 3.18 1.17
C ARG A 49 12.91 2.87 1.14
N LYS A 50 13.38 1.76 1.74
CA LYS A 50 14.81 1.43 1.81
C LYS A 50 15.33 0.70 0.58
N ASP A 51 14.47 0.00 -0.14
CA ASP A 51 14.86 -0.77 -1.33
C ASP A 51 14.93 0.14 -2.57
N ASP A 52 16.15 0.53 -2.96
CA ASP A 52 16.39 1.38 -4.12
C ASP A 52 15.99 0.71 -5.44
N ASP A 53 16.17 -0.61 -5.55
CA ASP A 53 15.84 -1.36 -6.77
C ASP A 53 14.32 -1.46 -6.93
N PHE A 54 13.60 -1.78 -5.85
CA PHE A 54 12.14 -1.73 -5.84
C PHE A 54 11.62 -0.35 -6.20
N ARG A 55 12.23 0.73 -5.67
CA ARG A 55 11.80 2.11 -5.95
C ARG A 55 11.99 2.46 -7.43
N ARG A 56 13.16 2.15 -8.00
CA ARG A 56 13.44 2.34 -9.44
C ARG A 56 12.46 1.55 -10.31
N TRP A 57 12.17 0.30 -9.94
CA TRP A 57 11.19 -0.53 -10.63
C TRP A 57 9.79 0.09 -10.53
N ALA A 58 9.36 0.51 -9.33
CA ALA A 58 8.05 1.09 -9.10
C ALA A 58 7.85 2.40 -9.89
N ASP A 59 8.86 3.27 -9.96
CA ASP A 59 8.81 4.53 -10.71
C ASP A 59 8.60 4.30 -12.21
N GLN A 60 9.23 3.27 -12.78
CA GLN A 60 9.03 2.89 -14.18
C GLN A 60 7.61 2.39 -14.45
N HIS A 61 7.00 1.70 -13.49
CA HIS A 61 5.65 1.14 -13.62
C HIS A 61 4.55 2.16 -13.30
N ALA A 62 4.82 3.16 -12.45
CA ALA A 62 3.92 4.27 -12.18
C ALA A 62 3.66 5.11 -13.45
N ASN A 63 4.70 5.36 -14.23
CA ASN A 63 4.59 6.07 -15.52
C ASN A 63 3.80 5.27 -16.57
N ASN A 64 3.84 3.93 -16.52
CA ASN A 64 3.08 3.07 -17.41
C ASN A 64 1.59 3.00 -17.03
N HIS A 65 1.25 3.16 -15.75
CA HIS A 65 -0.13 3.09 -15.27
C HIS A 65 -0.97 4.36 -15.56
N ASP A 66 -0.32 5.47 -15.93
CA ASP A 66 -1.00 6.71 -16.33
C ASP A 66 -1.38 6.70 -17.83
N THR A 67 -0.66 5.95 -18.66
CA THR A 67 -0.96 5.84 -20.11
C THR A 67 -2.18 4.97 -20.43
N GLY A 68 -2.71 4.23 -19.46
CA GLY A 68 -3.90 3.38 -19.61
C GLY A 68 -5.24 4.10 -19.42
N LYS A 69 -5.27 5.33 -18.89
CA LYS A 69 -6.52 6.09 -18.65
C LYS A 69 -6.89 7.10 -19.74
N ALA A 70 -6.04 7.33 -20.73
CA ALA A 70 -6.31 8.30 -21.81
C ALA A 70 -6.87 7.68 -23.11
N LYS A 71 -6.90 6.34 -23.25
CA LYS A 71 -7.32 5.68 -24.50
C LYS A 71 -8.80 5.25 -24.58
N GLY A 72 -9.59 5.53 -23.53
CA GLY A 72 -11.01 5.12 -23.48
C GLY A 72 -12.01 6.08 -24.15
N ASP A 73 -11.63 7.35 -24.40
CA ASP A 73 -12.60 8.40 -24.78
C ASP A 73 -12.57 8.84 -26.26
N ILE A 74 -11.71 8.26 -27.10
CA ILE A 74 -11.60 8.67 -28.53
C ILE A 74 -12.43 7.79 -29.49
N LEU A 75 -13.11 6.74 -29.02
CA LEU A 75 -13.94 5.86 -29.89
C LEU A 75 -15.46 6.09 -29.77
N ALA A 76 -15.91 7.31 -29.46
CA ALA A 76 -17.35 7.63 -29.42
C ALA A 76 -17.78 8.82 -30.31
N LYS A 77 -16.92 9.31 -31.20
CA LYS A 77 -17.27 10.40 -32.12
C LYS A 77 -16.59 10.25 -33.48
N THR A 78 -17.24 9.57 -34.41
CA THR A 78 -17.22 9.78 -35.88
C THR A 78 -18.32 8.83 -36.41
N VAL A 79 -19.55 9.34 -36.58
CA VAL A 79 -20.18 9.72 -37.87
C VAL A 79 -20.21 8.56 -38.87
#